data_AF-A0A453AMK7-F1
#
_entry.id   AF-A0A453AMK7-F1
#
_cell.length_a   1.000
_cell.length_b   1.000
_cell.length_c   1.000
_cell.angle_alpha   90.00
_cell.angle_beta   90.00
_cell.angle_gamma   90.00
#
_symmetry.space_group_name_H-M   'P 1'
#
loop_
_entity.id
_entity.type
_entity.pdbx_description
1 polymer ?
#
loop_
_entity_poly.entity_id
_entity_poly.type
_entity_poly.pdbx_seq_one_letter_code
_entity_poly.pdbx_strand_id
1 'polypeptide(L)'
;MVLLRPGIPCACGRVEHLHMEQEKKLKVLCLHGFRTSGGFLKKQISKWHPSILQQFDTVFPDGQFPAGGKSDIEGIFPPPYFEWFQFDK
;
A
#
# COMPACT_ATOMS: atom_id res chain seq x y z
N MET A 1 44.35 -16.94 -30.47
CA MET A 1 43.15 -17.76 -30.22
C MET A 1 43.52 -18.92 -29.31
N VAL A 2 43.28 -18.79 -28.00
CA VAL A 2 43.05 -19.86 -27.00
C VAL A 2 42.31 -19.16 -25.83
N LEU A 3 40.98 -19.08 -25.86
CA LEU A 3 39.97 -20.00 -25.28
C LEU A 3 39.75 -19.88 -23.75
N LEU A 4 38.61 -19.24 -23.44
CA LEU A 4 37.55 -19.50 -22.44
C LEU A 4 37.84 -19.55 -20.91
N ARG A 5 37.10 -18.71 -20.16
CA ARG A 5 36.82 -18.77 -18.70
C ARG A 5 35.73 -19.84 -18.42
N PRO A 6 35.68 -20.54 -17.26
CA PRO A 6 35.18 -19.96 -15.98
C PRO A 6 35.73 -20.59 -14.68
N GLY A 7 35.66 -19.87 -13.55
CA GLY A 7 35.82 -20.50 -12.22
C GLY A 7 36.13 -19.58 -11.03
N ILE A 8 35.07 -19.25 -10.28
CA ILE A 8 35.01 -19.09 -8.80
C ILE A 8 35.68 -17.84 -8.19
N PRO A 9 34.94 -17.00 -7.43
CA PRO A 9 35.47 -15.75 -6.86
C PRO A 9 36.53 -16.00 -5.79
N CYS A 10 37.58 -15.17 -5.84
CA CYS A 10 38.74 -15.20 -4.96
C CYS A 10 38.34 -14.84 -3.52
N ALA A 11 38.82 -15.63 -2.56
CA ALA A 11 38.61 -15.42 -1.13
C ALA A 11 39.44 -14.23 -0.60
N CYS A 12 38.79 -13.08 -0.44
CA CYS A 12 39.18 -12.09 0.57
C CYS A 12 37.99 -11.95 1.52
N GLY A 13 38.08 -12.63 2.67
CA GLY A 13 37.01 -12.74 3.65
C GLY A 13 36.65 -11.41 4.32
N ARG A 14 35.81 -10.61 3.66
CA ARG A 14 34.97 -9.64 4.33
C ARG A 14 33.55 -10.16 4.24
N VAL A 15 33.07 -10.75 5.33
CA VAL A 15 31.63 -10.90 5.54
C VAL A 15 31.11 -9.47 5.63
N GLU A 16 30.59 -8.94 4.53
CA GLU A 16 29.78 -7.74 4.59
C GLU A 16 28.51 -8.14 5.33
N HIS A 17 28.55 -8.05 6.65
CA HIS A 17 27.35 -7.80 7.43
C HIS A 17 26.84 -6.44 6.95
N LEU A 18 26.11 -6.45 5.84
CA LEU A 18 25.21 -5.37 5.49
C LEU A 18 24.28 -5.28 6.69
N HIS A 19 24.51 -4.31 7.56
CA HIS A 19 23.43 -3.79 8.37
C HIS A 19 22.37 -3.36 7.36
N MET A 20 21.39 -4.22 7.10
CA MET A 20 20.09 -3.76 6.68
C MET A 20 19.60 -2.94 7.86
N GLU A 21 20.00 -1.67 7.91
CA GLU A 21 19.20 -0.66 8.55
C GLU A 21 17.83 -0.87 7.95
N GLN A 22 16.90 -1.45 8.72
CA GLN A 22 15.54 -1.60 8.26
C GLN A 22 15.07 -0.18 7.97
N GLU A 23 15.08 0.20 6.69
CA GLU A 23 14.63 1.50 6.25
C GLU A 23 13.24 1.69 6.86
N LYS A 24 13.16 2.64 7.80
CA LYS A 24 11.97 2.82 8.60
C LYS A 24 10.86 3.31 7.68
N LYS A 25 9.95 2.40 7.32
CA LYS A 25 8.80 2.73 6.47
C LYS A 25 7.97 3.84 7.10
N LEU A 26 7.54 4.78 6.26
CA LEU A 26 6.67 5.87 6.69
C LEU A 26 5.28 5.31 6.96
N LYS A 27 4.73 5.56 8.15
CA LYS A 27 3.39 5.14 8.52
C LYS A 27 2.37 6.13 7.97
N VAL A 28 1.42 5.65 7.17
CA VAL A 28 0.41 6.48 6.51
C VAL A 28 -0.98 5.96 6.85
N LEU A 29 -1.81 6.86 7.38
CA LEU A 29 -3.23 6.62 7.59
C LEU A 29 -4.02 7.07 6.35
N CYS A 30 -4.61 6.13 5.64
CA CYS A 30 -5.31 6.37 4.37
C CYS A 30 -6.82 6.48 4.61
N LEU A 31 -7.33 7.71 4.73
CA LEU A 31 -8.76 7.97 4.96
C LEU A 31 -9.52 8.04 3.63
N HIS A 32 -10.58 7.25 3.51
CA HIS A 32 -11.42 7.20 2.31
C HIS A 32 -12.31 8.44 2.17
N GLY A 33 -12.81 8.69 0.96
CA GLY A 33 -13.70 9.81 0.64
C GLY A 33 -15.16 9.58 1.05
N PHE A 34 -16.03 10.55 0.74
CA PHE A 34 -17.46 10.48 1.06
C PHE A 34 -18.12 9.24 0.46
N ARG A 35 -18.86 8.48 1.27
CA ARG A 35 -19.59 7.25 0.85
C ARG A 35 -18.73 6.27 0.08
N THR A 36 -17.55 5.98 0.62
CA THR A 36 -16.63 4.93 0.14
C THR A 36 -16.14 4.09 1.32
N SER A 37 -15.12 3.25 1.12
CA SER A 37 -14.53 2.41 2.17
C SER A 37 -13.00 2.47 2.12
N GLY A 38 -12.33 2.07 3.20
CA GLY A 38 -10.88 1.90 3.25
C GLY A 38 -10.43 0.88 2.20
N GLY A 39 -11.19 -0.20 2.02
CA GLY A 39 -10.98 -1.18 0.95
C GLY A 39 -11.07 -0.58 -0.45
N PHE A 40 -11.96 0.40 -0.65
CA PHE A 40 -12.07 1.13 -1.90
C PHE A 40 -10.82 1.97 -2.20
N LEU A 41 -10.39 2.79 -1.25
CA LEU A 41 -9.17 3.60 -1.39
C LEU A 41 -7.94 2.71 -1.61
N LYS A 42 -7.85 1.56 -0.93
CA LYS A 42 -6.78 0.58 -1.15
C LYS A 42 -6.72 0.09 -2.60
N LYS A 43 -7.86 -0.20 -3.22
CA LYS A 43 -7.94 -0.60 -4.65
C LYS A 43 -7.55 0.54 -5.59
N GLN A 44 -7.79 1.79 -5.23
CA GLN A 44 -7.36 2.94 -6.03
C GLN A 44 -5.84 3.11 -5.95
N ILE A 45 -5.27 3.04 -4.74
CA ILE A 45 -3.83 3.19 -4.49
C ILE A 45 -3.03 1.99 -5.04
N SER A 46 -3.62 0.79 -5.12
CA SER A 46 -2.94 -0.38 -5.69
C SER A 46 -2.61 -0.24 -7.19
N LYS A 47 -3.08 0.81 -7.86
CA LYS A 47 -2.69 1.14 -9.25
C LYS A 47 -1.32 1.80 -9.34
N TRP A 48 -0.76 2.27 -8.23
CA TRP A 48 0.55 2.91 -8.19
C TRP A 48 1.67 1.87 -8.34
N HIS A 49 2.85 2.32 -8.76
CA HIS A 49 3.99 1.44 -8.93
C HIS A 49 4.42 0.83 -7.57
N PRO A 50 4.71 -0.48 -7.48
CA PRO A 50 5.03 -1.15 -6.20
C PRO A 50 6.21 -0.53 -5.43
N SER A 51 7.18 0.05 -6.13
CA SER A 51 8.32 0.72 -5.48
C SER A 51 7.92 1.93 -4.63
N ILE A 52 6.78 2.58 -4.95
CA ILE A 52 6.23 3.66 -4.15
C ILE A 52 5.60 3.08 -2.88
N LEU A 53 4.81 2.02 -3.03
CA LEU A 53 4.10 1.38 -1.90
C LEU A 53 5.05 0.71 -0.91
N GLN A 54 6.19 0.20 -1.36
CA GLN A 54 7.18 -0.46 -0.50
C GLN A 54 7.77 0.47 0.57
N GLN A 55 7.77 1.78 0.31
CA GLN A 55 8.29 2.82 1.21
C GLN A 55 7.33 3.13 2.38
N PHE A 56 6.07 2.70 2.26
CA PHE A 56 5.01 3.02 3.22
C PHE A 56 4.53 1.79 4.00
N ASP A 57 4.12 2.04 5.23
CA ASP A 57 3.28 1.16 6.04
C ASP A 57 1.89 1.81 6.12
N THR A 58 0.94 1.27 5.36
CA THR A 58 -0.36 1.92 5.11
C THR A 58 -1.50 1.22 5.83
N VAL A 59 -2.37 1.98 6.48
CA VAL A 59 -3.61 1.49 7.11
C VAL A 59 -4.82 2.15 6.45
N PHE A 60 -5.87 1.37 6.19
CA PHE A 60 -7.07 1.80 5.49
C PHE A 60 -8.32 1.53 6.34
N PRO A 61 -8.63 2.38 7.34
CA PRO A 61 -9.83 2.23 8.15
C PRO A 61 -11.10 2.59 7.36
N ASP A 62 -12.23 2.04 7.81
CA ASP A 62 -13.57 2.46 7.40
C ASP A 62 -14.12 3.51 8.37
N GLY A 63 -15.02 4.36 7.87
CA GLY A 63 -15.80 5.29 8.66
C GLY A 63 -16.71 4.58 9.66
N GLN A 64 -17.07 5.29 10.74
CA GLN A 64 -17.89 4.74 11.81
C GLN A 64 -19.34 4.47 11.37
N PHE A 65 -19.88 5.29 10.46
CA PHE A 65 -21.28 5.25 10.10
C PHE A 65 -21.48 4.57 8.74
N PRO A 66 -22.38 3.58 8.63
CA PRO A 66 -22.76 3.07 7.31
C PRO A 66 -23.46 4.17 6.51
N ALA A 67 -23.09 4.32 5.24
CA ALA A 67 -23.73 5.29 4.37
C ALA A 67 -25.19 4.90 4.11
N GLY A 68 -26.10 5.85 4.27
CA GLY A 68 -27.51 5.68 3.96
C GLY A 68 -27.86 6.08 2.51
N GLY A 69 -28.85 5.41 1.94
CA GLY A 69 -29.38 5.72 0.60
C GLY A 69 -28.45 5.26 -0.53
N LYS A 70 -28.77 5.71 -1.76
CA LYS A 70 -27.98 5.36 -2.95
C LYS A 70 -26.67 6.14 -2.98
N SER A 71 -25.61 5.50 -3.44
CA SER A 71 -24.34 6.15 -3.78
C SER A 71 -24.19 6.27 -5.30
N ASP A 72 -23.67 7.40 -5.78
CA ASP A 72 -23.41 7.65 -7.20
C ASP A 72 -22.37 6.67 -7.80
N ILE A 73 -21.63 5.98 -6.94
CA ILE A 73 -20.60 5.01 -7.33
C ILE A 73 -21.07 3.55 -7.33
N GLU A 74 -22.34 3.26 -7.01
CA GLU A 74 -22.88 1.88 -6.95
C GLU A 74 -22.70 1.08 -8.24
N GLY A 75 -22.76 1.74 -9.40
CA GLY A 75 -22.56 1.09 -10.69
C GLY A 75 -21.10 0.76 -11.00
N ILE A 76 -20.15 1.31 -10.26
CA ILE A 76 -18.70 1.17 -10.53
C ILE A 76 -18.04 0.34 -9.42
N PHE A 77 -18.49 0.50 -8.17
CA PHE A 77 -17.92 -0.17 -7.01
C PHE A 77 -19.03 -0.64 -6.08
N PRO A 78 -19.08 -1.93 -5.72
CA PRO A 78 -20.16 -2.44 -4.88
C PRO A 78 -20.04 -1.93 -3.43
N PRO A 79 -21.17 -1.82 -2.69
CA PRO A 79 -21.19 -1.55 -1.25
C PRO A 79 -20.47 -2.66 -0.44
N PRO A 80 -20.13 -2.45 0.84
CA PRO A 80 -20.57 -1.37 1.74
C PRO A 80 -19.78 -0.06 1.62
N TYR A 81 -20.46 1.04 1.96
CA TYR A 81 -19.88 2.38 2.06
C TYR A 81 -20.05 2.95 3.46
N PHE A 82 -19.13 3.84 3.81
CA PHE A 82 -19.08 4.45 5.12
C PHE A 82 -18.94 5.96 5.03
N GLU A 83 -19.34 6.63 6.10
CA GLU A 83 -19.22 8.06 6.36
C GLU A 83 -18.44 8.26 7.67
N TRP A 84 -17.55 9.24 7.70
CA TRP A 84 -16.77 9.57 8.90
C TRP A 84 -17.61 10.30 9.95
N PHE A 85 -18.65 10.99 9.51
CA PHE A 85 -19.54 11.81 10.32
C PHE A 85 -20.91 11.86 9.66
N GLN A 86 -21.96 11.79 10.47
CA GLN A 86 -23.34 12.09 10.09
C GLN A 86 -23.82 13.25 10.95
N PHE A 87 -24.49 14.22 10.34
CA PHE A 87 -25.17 15.26 11.10
C PHE A 87 -26.48 14.66 11.63
N ASP A 88 -26.77 14.88 12.91
CA ASP A 88 -28.14 14.77 13.38
C ASP A 88 -28.96 15.88 12.72
N LYS A 89 -30.12 15.50 12.19
CA LYS A 89 -31.10 16.44 11.64
C LYS A 89 -31.94 17.06 12.75
#